data_AF-A0A935V3I6-F1
#
_entry.id   AF-A0A935V3I6-F1
#
_cell.length_a   1.000
_cell.length_b   1.000
_cell.length_c   1.000
_cell.angle_alpha   90.00
_cell.angle_beta   90.00
_cell.angle_gamma   90.00
#
_symmetry.space_group_name_H-M   'P 1'
#
loop_
_entity.id
_entity.type
_entity.pdbx_description
1 polymer ?
#
loop_
_entity_poly.entity_id
_entity_poly.type
_entity_poly.pdbx_seq_one_letter_code
_entity_poly.pdbx_strand_id
1 'polypeptide(L)'
;MPTRVYIQSEFFSDIKVVEVNDESTVAELKHAVLALLPPGTEASDLTLSVEDDDDDAHGHATHVKHLKKEHGVRVHLHRCKQVEVQVRFGAEVVHHKFRPATTVGRVRLWAGEKFGMAPGDIAEHVLQIAGTTEQPDVDIHIGTLTKCPQCLVTFDLVPAHRING
;
A
#
# COMPACT_ATOMS: atom_id res chain seq x y z
N MET A 1 18.54 11.20 -14.61
CA MET A 1 18.18 9.93 -15.31
C MET A 1 16.68 9.69 -15.17
N PRO A 2 16.01 9.09 -16.18
CA PRO A 2 14.59 8.77 -16.05
C PRO A 2 14.38 7.68 -14.98
N THR A 3 13.39 7.88 -14.12
CA THR A 3 12.98 6.94 -13.07
C THR A 3 11.54 6.51 -13.36
N ARG A 4 11.30 5.20 -13.40
CA ARG A 4 9.94 4.63 -13.48
C ARG A 4 9.26 4.72 -12.12
N VAL A 5 8.02 5.21 -12.14
CA VAL A 5 7.17 5.32 -10.97
C VAL A 5 5.89 4.54 -11.19
N TYR A 6 5.60 3.62 -10.28
CA TYR A 6 4.38 2.80 -10.26
C TYR A 6 3.41 3.36 -9.24
N ILE A 7 2.15 3.49 -9.64
CA ILE A 7 1.16 4.27 -8.92
C ILE A 7 -0.10 3.43 -8.70
N GLN A 8 -0.48 3.29 -7.44
CA GLN A 8 -1.78 2.78 -7.04
C GLN A 8 -2.62 3.91 -6.44
N SER A 9 -3.95 3.80 -6.50
CA SER A 9 -4.84 4.85 -5.98
C SER A 9 -6.25 4.32 -5.76
N GLU A 10 -7.04 5.02 -4.93
CA GLU A 10 -8.49 4.80 -4.85
C GLU A 10 -9.24 5.04 -6.17
N PHE A 11 -8.63 5.68 -7.17
CA PHE A 11 -9.26 5.96 -8.48
C PHE A 11 -8.76 5.09 -9.64
N PHE A 12 -7.76 4.24 -9.40
CA PHE A 12 -7.20 3.40 -10.46
C PHE A 12 -7.58 1.94 -10.20
N SER A 13 -8.16 1.29 -11.20
CA SER A 13 -8.41 -0.16 -11.20
C SER A 13 -7.14 -0.98 -11.43
N ASP A 14 -6.09 -0.34 -11.94
CA ASP A 14 -4.84 -0.93 -12.41
C ASP A 14 -3.66 -0.03 -12.05
N ILE A 15 -2.47 -0.62 -11.89
CA ILE A 15 -1.25 0.11 -11.59
C ILE A 15 -0.91 1.02 -12.77
N LYS A 16 -0.82 2.33 -12.53
CA LYS A 16 -0.34 3.30 -13.53
C LYS A 16 1.16 3.44 -13.48
N VAL A 17 1.78 3.74 -14.61
CA VAL A 17 3.22 3.94 -14.72
C VAL A 17 3.52 5.26 -15.40
N VAL A 18 4.44 6.02 -14.81
CA VAL A 18 5.02 7.22 -15.42
C VAL A 18 6.54 7.19 -15.35
N GLU A 19 7.19 7.90 -16.25
CA GLU A 19 8.62 8.16 -16.18
C GLU A 19 8.84 9.62 -15.79
N VAL A 20 9.62 9.85 -14.74
CA VAL A 20 9.97 11.18 -14.25
C VAL A 20 11.47 11.36 -14.19
N ASN A 21 11.94 12.60 -14.23
CA ASN A 21 13.35 12.89 -14.00
C ASN A 21 13.70 12.61 -12.52
N ASP A 22 14.86 12.03 -12.25
CA ASP A 22 15.33 11.79 -10.88
C ASP A 22 15.60 13.08 -10.09
N GLU A 23 15.93 14.15 -10.80
CA GLU A 23 16.03 15.52 -10.27
C GLU A 23 14.67 16.20 -10.07
N SER A 24 13.55 15.56 -10.42
CA SER A 24 12.23 16.10 -10.07
C SER A 24 11.99 16.04 -8.57
N THR A 25 11.28 17.03 -8.05
CA THR A 25 10.83 17.06 -6.66
C THR A 25 9.68 16.07 -6.42
N VAL A 26 9.44 15.68 -5.16
CA VAL A 26 8.25 14.88 -4.81
C VAL A 26 6.96 15.64 -5.09
N ALA A 27 6.97 16.98 -5.03
CA ALA A 27 5.82 17.81 -5.39
C ALA A 27 5.52 17.75 -6.91
N GLU A 28 6.55 17.79 -7.75
CA GLU A 28 6.41 17.61 -9.20
C GLU A 28 5.94 16.20 -9.55
N LEU A 29 6.46 15.19 -8.85
CA LEU A 29 5.95 13.82 -8.98
C LEU A 29 4.46 13.76 -8.62
N LYS A 30 4.04 14.35 -7.49
CA LYS A 30 2.64 14.41 -7.10
C LYS A 30 1.80 15.07 -8.20
N HIS A 31 2.27 16.17 -8.78
CA HIS A 31 1.57 16.84 -9.87
C HIS A 31 1.42 15.95 -11.11
N ALA A 32 2.47 15.23 -11.51
CA ALA A 32 2.42 14.28 -12.62
C ALA A 32 1.43 13.13 -12.35
N VAL A 33 1.37 12.63 -11.10
CA VAL A 33 0.42 11.59 -10.69
C VAL A 33 -1.02 12.11 -10.71
N LEU A 34 -1.27 13.33 -10.22
CA LEU A 34 -2.59 13.96 -10.25
C LEU A 34 -3.12 14.15 -11.68
N ALA A 35 -2.24 14.39 -12.65
CA ALA A 35 -2.61 14.52 -14.05
C ALA A 35 -3.14 13.22 -14.69
N LEU A 36 -2.97 12.07 -14.02
CA LEU A 36 -3.51 10.78 -14.47
C LEU A 36 -4.95 10.54 -14.00
N LEU A 37 -5.48 11.38 -13.11
CA LEU A 37 -6.81 11.21 -12.56
C LEU A 37 -7.88 11.38 -13.64
N PRO A 38 -9.01 10.66 -13.52
CA PRO A 38 -10.17 10.90 -14.39
C PRO A 38 -10.59 12.39 -14.36
N PRO A 39 -10.99 12.97 -15.51
CA PRO A 39 -11.47 14.36 -15.55
C PRO A 39 -12.59 14.61 -14.55
N GLY A 40 -12.54 15.75 -13.85
CA GLY A 40 -13.52 16.11 -12.81
C GLY A 40 -13.29 15.49 -11.44
N THR A 41 -12.16 14.79 -11.21
CA THR A 41 -11.81 14.28 -9.89
C THR A 41 -11.38 15.41 -8.94
N GLU A 42 -12.08 15.54 -7.81
CA GLU A 42 -11.67 16.43 -6.72
C GLU A 42 -10.40 15.92 -6.04
N ALA A 43 -9.32 16.70 -6.19
CA ALA A 43 -7.95 16.31 -5.84
C ALA A 43 -7.34 17.07 -4.65
N SER A 44 -8.05 18.06 -4.08
CA SER A 44 -7.53 18.93 -3.01
C SER A 44 -6.98 18.16 -1.80
N ASP A 45 -7.64 17.05 -1.47
CA ASP A 45 -7.38 16.28 -0.26
C ASP A 45 -6.49 15.06 -0.52
N LEU A 46 -6.01 14.88 -1.76
CA LEU A 46 -5.16 13.76 -2.13
C LEU A 46 -3.74 13.97 -1.65
N THR A 47 -3.20 12.92 -1.04
CA THR A 47 -1.81 12.85 -0.57
C THR A 47 -1.08 11.72 -1.29
N LEU A 48 0.23 11.91 -1.48
CA LEU A 48 1.10 10.91 -2.08
C LEU A 48 1.90 10.27 -0.94
N SER A 49 1.76 8.96 -0.76
CA SER A 49 2.61 8.16 0.11
C SER A 49 3.57 7.32 -0.73
N VAL A 50 4.79 7.11 -0.24
CA VAL A 50 5.79 6.27 -0.88
C VAL A 50 5.80 4.91 -0.17
N GLU A 51 5.89 3.83 -0.94
CA GLU A 51 6.08 2.49 -0.39
C GLU A 51 7.35 2.45 0.48
N ASP A 52 7.30 1.76 1.61
CA ASP A 52 8.41 1.58 2.56
C ASP A 52 8.95 2.83 3.27
N ASP A 53 8.18 3.91 3.31
CA ASP A 53 8.47 5.14 4.07
C ASP A 53 7.77 5.19 5.44
N ASP A 54 7.28 4.06 5.95
CA ASP A 54 6.49 4.00 7.19
C ASP A 54 7.28 4.32 8.48
N ASP A 55 8.61 4.46 8.40
CA ASP A 55 9.43 4.99 9.48
C ASP A 55 9.66 6.49 9.27
N ASP A 56 9.11 7.32 10.17
CA ASP A 56 9.35 8.77 10.23
C ASP A 56 10.84 9.15 10.40
N ALA A 57 11.73 8.15 10.53
CA ALA A 57 13.18 8.29 10.53
C ALA A 57 13.77 8.63 9.15
N HIS A 58 13.02 8.37 8.07
CA HIS A 58 13.41 8.78 6.72
C HIS A 58 12.93 10.21 6.47
N GLY A 59 13.84 11.17 6.70
CA GLY A 59 13.57 12.58 6.47
C GLY A 59 12.93 12.81 5.09
N HIS A 60 11.88 13.66 5.07
CA HIS A 60 11.06 13.94 3.89
C HIS A 60 11.90 14.07 2.62
N ALA A 61 11.94 13.01 1.82
CA ALA A 61 12.64 13.02 0.55
C ALA A 61 12.10 14.18 -0.29
N THR A 62 12.97 15.12 -0.63
CA THR A 62 12.56 16.30 -1.42
C THR A 62 12.53 16.00 -2.91
N HIS A 63 13.32 15.03 -3.36
CA HIS A 63 13.56 14.68 -4.77
C HIS A 63 13.40 13.18 -5.01
N VAL A 64 13.00 12.81 -6.22
CA VAL A 64 12.77 11.42 -6.63
C VAL A 64 14.03 10.57 -6.46
N LYS A 65 15.22 11.12 -6.70
CA LYS A 65 16.51 10.45 -6.46
C LYS A 65 16.77 9.95 -5.05
N HIS A 66 16.09 10.50 -4.04
CA HIS A 66 16.24 10.09 -2.65
C HIS A 66 15.24 9.01 -2.23
N LEU A 67 14.27 8.67 -3.09
CA LEU A 67 13.35 7.57 -2.86
C LEU A 67 14.05 6.23 -3.11
N LYS A 68 13.60 5.16 -2.46
CA LYS A 68 14.07 3.79 -2.76
C LYS A 68 13.69 3.45 -4.21
N LYS A 69 14.68 3.01 -5.01
CA LYS A 69 14.52 2.77 -6.47
C LYS A 69 14.92 1.39 -6.96
N GLU A 70 15.24 0.44 -6.08
CA GLU A 70 15.81 -0.87 -6.49
C GLU A 70 14.99 -1.54 -7.60
N HIS A 71 13.66 -1.36 -7.58
CA HIS A 71 12.74 -1.83 -8.62
C HIS A 71 11.83 -0.73 -9.18
N GLY A 72 12.34 0.51 -9.23
CA GLY A 72 11.56 1.72 -9.47
C GLY A 72 10.90 2.26 -8.20
N VAL A 73 10.29 3.43 -8.30
CA VAL A 73 9.61 4.07 -7.17
C VAL A 73 8.15 3.62 -7.15
N ARG A 74 7.66 3.17 -5.99
CA ARG A 74 6.24 2.82 -5.81
C ARG A 74 5.57 3.85 -4.91
N VAL A 75 4.43 4.35 -5.35
CA VAL A 75 3.66 5.37 -4.63
C VAL A 75 2.17 5.04 -4.60
N HIS A 76 1.49 5.61 -3.62
CA HIS A 76 0.05 5.53 -3.50
C HIS A 76 -0.55 6.94 -3.42
N LEU A 77 -1.61 7.20 -4.18
CA LEU A 77 -2.36 8.46 -4.15
C LEU A 77 -3.74 8.24 -3.51
N HIS A 78 -4.00 8.88 -2.37
CA HIS A 78 -5.24 8.64 -1.61
C HIS A 78 -5.63 9.82 -0.71
N ARG A 79 -6.93 9.93 -0.39
CA ARG A 79 -7.47 10.92 0.56
C ARG A 79 -7.13 10.60 2.02
N CYS A 80 -7.33 9.35 2.44
CA CYS A 80 -6.90 8.86 3.74
C CYS A 80 -5.37 9.04 3.90
N LYS A 81 -4.94 9.66 5.00
CA LYS A 81 -3.51 9.75 5.38
C LYS A 81 -3.01 8.50 6.10
N GLN A 82 -3.93 7.80 6.75
CA GLN A 82 -3.72 6.53 7.42
C GLN A 82 -4.91 5.62 7.13
N VAL A 83 -4.65 4.32 7.07
CA VAL A 83 -5.64 3.26 6.96
C VAL A 83 -5.58 2.46 8.24
N GLU A 84 -6.69 2.40 8.97
CA GLU A 84 -6.86 1.46 10.08
C GLU A 84 -6.92 0.05 9.49
N VAL A 85 -6.07 -0.84 9.98
CA VAL A 85 -6.06 -2.23 9.57
C VAL A 85 -6.35 -3.10 10.77
N GLN A 86 -7.30 -4.01 10.61
CA GLN A 86 -7.58 -5.06 11.58
C GLN A 86 -7.29 -6.42 10.93
N VAL A 87 -6.55 -7.28 11.62
CA VAL A 87 -6.31 -8.65 11.18
C VAL A 87 -6.84 -9.60 12.24
N ARG A 88 -7.66 -10.57 11.83
CA ARG A 88 -8.27 -11.58 12.69
C ARG A 88 -7.59 -12.92 12.46
N PHE A 89 -7.27 -13.64 13.53
CA PHE A 89 -6.73 -15.00 13.48
C PHE A 89 -7.27 -15.81 14.67
N GLY A 90 -8.11 -16.80 14.37
CA GLY A 90 -8.83 -17.54 15.42
C GLY A 90 -9.70 -16.61 16.27
N ALA A 91 -9.45 -16.57 17.59
CA ALA A 91 -10.14 -15.68 18.52
C ALA A 91 -9.42 -14.33 18.73
N GLU A 92 -8.24 -14.14 18.14
CA GLU A 92 -7.40 -12.97 18.35
C GLU A 92 -7.58 -11.94 17.23
N VAL A 93 -7.44 -10.67 17.60
CA VAL A 93 -7.51 -9.53 16.68
C VAL A 93 -6.41 -8.55 17.00
N VAL A 94 -5.61 -8.18 15.98
CA VAL A 94 -4.59 -7.15 16.08
C VAL A 94 -4.98 -5.97 15.20
N HIS A 95 -4.68 -4.75 15.63
CA HIS A 95 -5.00 -3.53 14.90
C HIS A 95 -3.79 -2.58 14.82
N HIS A 96 -3.66 -1.88 13.71
CA HIS A 96 -2.64 -0.85 13.51
C HIS A 96 -3.02 0.11 12.39
N LYS A 97 -2.53 1.35 12.49
CA LYS A 97 -2.69 2.36 11.44
C LYS A 97 -1.48 2.38 10.56
N PHE A 98 -1.68 2.12 9.28
CA PHE A 98 -0.65 2.10 8.25
C PHE A 98 -0.80 3.27 7.30
N ARG A 99 0.25 3.63 6.56
CA ARG A 99 0.09 4.55 5.43
C ARG A 99 -0.63 3.82 4.28
N PRO A 100 -1.34 4.54 3.40
CA PRO A 100 -2.04 3.90 2.28
C PRO A 100 -1.13 3.10 1.33
N ALA A 101 0.17 3.43 1.28
CA ALA A 101 1.17 2.75 0.44
C ALA A 101 1.76 1.49 1.09
N THR A 102 1.41 1.17 2.35
CA THR A 102 1.82 -0.09 2.96
C THR A 102 1.22 -1.25 2.15
N THR A 103 2.06 -2.24 1.83
CA THR A 103 1.64 -3.40 1.05
C THR A 103 0.89 -4.44 1.91
N VAL A 104 0.03 -5.23 1.27
CA VAL A 104 -0.65 -6.37 1.90
C VAL A 104 0.37 -7.37 2.48
N GLY A 105 1.48 -7.61 1.78
CA GLY A 105 2.56 -8.47 2.27
C GLY A 105 3.20 -7.96 3.56
N ARG A 106 3.38 -6.64 3.69
CA ARG A 106 3.91 -6.01 4.91
C ARG A 106 2.92 -6.10 6.07
N VAL A 107 1.62 -5.91 5.81
CA VAL A 107 0.57 -6.15 6.82
C VAL A 107 0.57 -7.62 7.26
N ARG A 108 0.72 -8.57 6.34
CA ARG A 108 0.77 -10.00 6.66
C ARG A 108 1.93 -10.31 7.60
N LEU A 109 3.12 -9.83 7.28
CA LEU A 109 4.31 -10.03 8.11
C LEU A 109 4.09 -9.45 9.52
N TRP A 110 3.66 -8.19 9.59
CA TRP A 110 3.35 -7.52 10.86
C TRP A 110 2.33 -8.30 11.69
N ALA A 111 1.22 -8.74 11.09
CA ALA A 111 0.17 -9.46 11.80
C ALA A 111 0.68 -10.80 12.33
N GLY A 112 1.40 -11.57 11.50
CA GLY A 112 2.01 -12.83 11.90
C GLY A 112 2.97 -12.68 13.07
N GLU A 113 3.82 -11.64 13.05
CA GLU A 113 4.70 -11.30 14.18
C GLU A 113 3.91 -10.96 15.45
N LYS A 114 2.79 -10.21 15.32
CA LYS A 114 1.94 -9.87 16.46
C LYS A 114 1.21 -11.07 17.06
N PHE A 115 0.88 -12.07 16.24
CA PHE A 115 0.33 -13.35 16.70
C PHE A 115 1.41 -14.33 17.18
N GLY A 116 2.70 -13.96 17.16
CA GLY A 116 3.79 -14.81 17.63
C GLY A 116 4.10 -15.99 16.72
N MET A 117 3.77 -15.90 15.43
CA MET A 117 4.01 -16.96 14.44
C MET A 117 5.49 -17.01 14.05
N ALA A 118 6.00 -18.20 13.73
CA ALA A 118 7.32 -18.34 13.13
C ALA A 118 7.30 -17.84 11.67
N PRO A 119 8.42 -17.34 11.11
CA PRO A 119 8.46 -16.83 9.74
C PRO A 119 7.96 -17.81 8.67
N GLY A 120 8.23 -19.11 8.85
CA GLY A 120 7.73 -20.17 7.96
C GLY A 120 6.21 -20.29 8.00
N ASP A 121 5.60 -20.18 9.18
CA ASP A 121 4.14 -20.24 9.33
C ASP A 121 3.48 -19.02 8.69
N ILE A 122 4.06 -17.83 8.84
CA ILE A 122 3.56 -16.59 8.21
C ILE A 122 3.54 -16.75 6.67
N ALA A 123 4.56 -17.38 6.11
CA ALA A 123 4.66 -17.60 4.67
C ALA A 123 3.57 -18.53 4.13
N GLU A 124 3.08 -19.47 4.94
CA GLU A 124 1.97 -20.39 4.60
C GLU A 124 0.59 -19.76 4.78
N HIS A 125 0.50 -18.50 5.21
CA HIS A 125 -0.76 -17.77 5.35
C HIS A 125 -0.88 -16.62 4.33
N VAL A 126 -2.11 -16.20 4.10
CA VAL A 126 -2.47 -15.06 3.25
C VAL A 126 -3.51 -14.20 3.96
N LEU A 127 -3.63 -12.94 3.56
CA LEU A 127 -4.67 -12.05 4.03
C LEU A 127 -5.86 -12.13 3.08
N GLN A 128 -7.03 -12.45 3.63
CA GLN A 128 -8.30 -12.44 2.93
C GLN A 128 -9.14 -11.28 3.44
N ILE A 129 -9.84 -10.54 2.56
CA ILE A 129 -10.74 -9.48 3.01
C ILE A 129 -11.90 -10.09 3.80
N ALA A 130 -12.17 -9.53 4.98
CA ALA A 130 -13.18 -10.05 5.89
C ALA A 130 -14.56 -10.12 5.22
N GLY A 131 -15.19 -11.30 5.29
CA GLY A 131 -16.52 -11.53 4.70
C GLY A 131 -16.51 -11.76 3.19
N THR A 132 -15.35 -11.87 2.54
CA THR A 132 -15.21 -12.24 1.12
C THR A 132 -14.25 -13.42 0.98
N THR A 133 -14.03 -13.89 -0.25
CA THR A 133 -12.97 -14.86 -0.61
C THR A 133 -11.81 -14.16 -1.33
N GLU A 134 -11.79 -12.83 -1.34
CA GLU A 134 -10.77 -12.06 -2.05
C GLU A 134 -9.48 -12.07 -1.24
N GLN A 135 -8.40 -12.50 -1.88
CA GLN A 135 -7.05 -12.53 -1.32
C GLN A 135 -6.17 -11.61 -2.18
N PRO A 136 -6.02 -10.33 -1.80
CA PRO A 136 -5.21 -9.39 -2.57
C PRO A 136 -3.75 -9.84 -2.66
N ASP A 137 -3.12 -9.55 -3.80
CA ASP A 137 -1.70 -9.83 -4.00
C ASP A 137 -0.83 -9.06 -3.00
N VAL A 138 0.33 -9.62 -2.67
CA VAL A 138 1.21 -9.11 -1.61
C VAL A 138 1.77 -7.71 -1.90
N ASP A 139 1.78 -7.27 -3.16
CA ASP A 139 2.25 -5.96 -3.62
C ASP A 139 1.12 -4.92 -3.78
N ILE A 140 -0.14 -5.31 -3.51
CA ILE A 140 -1.24 -4.36 -3.45
C ILE A 140 -1.05 -3.43 -2.24
N HIS A 141 -1.18 -2.12 -2.49
CA HIS A 141 -1.22 -1.11 -1.45
C HIS A 141 -2.58 -1.15 -0.74
N ILE A 142 -2.61 -1.16 0.59
CA ILE A 142 -3.86 -1.26 1.35
C ILE A 142 -4.83 -0.10 1.11
N GLY A 143 -4.35 1.06 0.65
CA GLY A 143 -5.19 2.18 0.24
C GLY A 143 -6.11 1.84 -0.94
N THR A 144 -5.77 0.84 -1.76
CA THR A 144 -6.64 0.36 -2.85
C THR A 144 -7.89 -0.35 -2.32
N LEU A 145 -7.82 -0.89 -1.09
CA LEU A 145 -8.83 -1.76 -0.48
C LEU A 145 -9.80 -1.01 0.44
N THR A 146 -9.69 0.30 0.54
CA THR A 146 -10.59 1.16 1.32
C THR A 146 -10.99 2.39 0.51
N LYS A 147 -12.01 3.11 0.98
CA LYS A 147 -12.38 4.44 0.49
C LYS A 147 -12.46 5.44 1.63
N CYS A 148 -12.28 6.72 1.31
CA CYS A 148 -12.61 7.82 2.21
C CYS A 148 -14.14 7.94 2.35
N PRO A 149 -14.70 8.22 3.54
CA PRO A 149 -14.03 8.56 4.80
C PRO A 149 -13.73 7.38 5.73
N GLN A 150 -14.05 6.15 5.34
CA GLN A 150 -13.96 5.00 6.24
C GLN A 150 -12.51 4.65 6.61
N CYS A 151 -11.58 4.69 5.65
CA CYS A 151 -10.15 4.46 5.86
C CYS A 151 -9.85 3.21 6.72
N LEU A 152 -10.57 2.10 6.50
CA LEU A 152 -10.49 0.87 7.30
C LEU A 152 -10.50 -0.33 6.36
N VAL A 153 -9.60 -1.28 6.63
CA VAL A 153 -9.63 -2.62 6.01
C VAL A 153 -9.56 -3.67 7.11
N THR A 154 -10.43 -4.68 7.03
CA THR A 154 -10.40 -5.83 7.92
C THR A 154 -10.02 -7.06 7.12
N PHE A 155 -9.02 -7.79 7.60
CA PHE A 155 -8.56 -9.05 7.03
C PHE A 155 -8.78 -10.22 7.99
N ASP A 156 -8.95 -11.39 7.39
CA ASP A 156 -8.75 -12.69 8.02
C ASP A 156 -7.39 -13.24 7.58
N LEU A 157 -6.54 -13.62 8.54
CA LEU A 157 -5.32 -14.37 8.26
C LEU A 157 -5.69 -15.83 8.12
N VAL A 158 -5.59 -16.37 6.90
CA VAL A 158 -6.04 -17.73 6.57
C VAL A 158 -4.90 -18.53 5.94
N PRO A 159 -4.90 -19.87 6.04
CA PRO A 159 -3.94 -20.69 5.31
C PRO A 159 -4.03 -20.41 3.81
N ALA A 160 -2.87 -20.31 3.15
CA ALA A 160 -2.81 -20.19 1.70
C ALA A 160 -3.47 -21.41 1.05
N HIS A 161 -4.37 -21.21 0.09
CA HIS A 161 -4.89 -22.32 -0.69
C HIS A 161 -3.75 -22.95 -1.49
N ARG A 162 -3.32 -24.15 -1.09
CA ARG A 162 -2.49 -25.00 -1.93
C ARG A 162 -3.37 -25.50 -3.07
N ILE A 163 -3.26 -24.88 -4.24
CA ILE A 163 -3.72 -25.52 -5.47
C ILE A 163 -2.73 -26.67 -5.68
N ASN A 164 -3.10 -27.88 -5.27
CA ASN A 164 -2.36 -29.07 -5.64
C ASN A 164 -2.34 -29.12 -7.17
N GLY A 165 -1.15 -29.03 -7.76
CA GLY A 165 -0.93 -29.27 -9.19
C GLY A 165 -1.21 -30.71 -9.57
#